data_AF-A0A7X7EU31-F1
#
_entry.id   AF-A0A7X7EU31-F1
#
_cell.length_a   1.000
_cell.length_b   1.000
_cell.length_c   1.000
_cell.angle_alpha   90.00
_cell.angle_beta   90.00
_cell.angle_gamma   90.00
#
_symmetry.space_group_name_H-M   'P 1'
#
loop_
_entity.id
_entity.type
_entity.pdbx_description
1 polymer ?
#
loop_
_entity_poly.entity_id
_entity_poly.type
_entity_poly.pdbx_seq_one_letter_code
_entity_poly.pdbx_strand_id
1 'polypeptide(L)'
;SNIVGRPVSILLSQKGVDATVTLVHSRTRNIAETIRKADIIIAAIGKPGFITADMVKEGAVVVDVGTTRVEAPETKAGWRLKGDVDFDNVAPRCSWITPVPGGVGPMTRVSLLLNTLKAAGR
;
A
#
# COMPACT_ATOMS: atom_id res chain seq x y z
N SER A 1 -11.94 -1.44 3.02
CA SER A 1 -12.01 -1.70 1.57
C SER A 1 -12.25 -3.19 1.34
N ASN A 2 -13.22 -3.55 0.49
CA ASN A 2 -13.50 -4.95 0.14
C ASN A 2 -12.52 -5.53 -0.89
N ILE A 3 -11.79 -4.68 -1.61
CA ILE A 3 -10.94 -5.09 -2.75
C ILE A 3 -9.45 -5.16 -2.42
N VAL A 4 -8.99 -4.49 -1.35
CA VAL A 4 -7.58 -4.49 -0.92
C VAL A 4 -7.46 -4.77 0.57
N GLY A 5 -7.85 -3.81 1.43
CA GLY A 5 -7.55 -3.90 2.87
C GLY A 5 -8.09 -5.15 3.56
N ARG A 6 -9.37 -5.50 3.36
CA ARG A 6 -9.99 -6.68 3.98
C ARG A 6 -9.42 -8.01 3.48
N PRO A 7 -9.27 -8.27 2.17
CA PRO A 7 -8.66 -9.53 1.72
C PRO A 7 -7.19 -9.64 2.15
N VAL A 8 -6.40 -8.56 2.03
CA VAL A 8 -4.98 -8.58 2.44
C VAL A 8 -4.84 -8.81 3.94
N SER A 9 -5.70 -8.22 4.78
CA SER A 9 -5.62 -8.46 6.22
C SER A 9 -5.85 -9.93 6.57
N ILE A 10 -6.75 -10.60 5.86
CA ILE A 10 -7.01 -12.04 6.06
C ILE A 10 -5.83 -12.86 5.58
N LEU A 11 -5.28 -12.57 4.39
CA LEU A 11 -4.13 -13.29 3.81
C LEU A 11 -2.91 -13.23 4.73
N LEU A 12 -2.60 -12.06 5.29
CA LEU A 12 -1.47 -11.90 6.20
C LEU A 12 -1.66 -12.64 7.53
N SER A 13 -2.90 -12.80 8.00
CA SER A 13 -3.20 -13.54 9.22
C SER A 13 -3.42 -15.05 9.01
N GLN A 14 -3.24 -15.56 7.79
CA GLN A 14 -3.40 -16.99 7.52
C GLN A 14 -2.30 -17.82 8.18
N LYS A 15 -2.67 -19.06 8.56
CA LYS A 15 -1.72 -20.06 9.08
C LYS A 15 -0.54 -20.23 8.12
N GLY A 16 0.68 -20.11 8.64
CA GLY A 16 1.92 -20.19 7.88
C GLY A 16 2.50 -18.83 7.46
N VAL A 17 1.68 -17.77 7.41
CA VAL A 17 2.17 -16.38 7.36
C VAL A 17 2.19 -15.79 8.78
N ASP A 18 1.15 -16.06 9.55
CA ASP A 18 1.06 -15.85 11.00
C ASP A 18 1.37 -14.41 11.46
N ALA A 19 1.08 -13.40 10.62
CA ALA A 19 1.26 -12.01 11.00
C ALA A 19 0.16 -11.55 11.97
N THR A 20 0.52 -10.73 12.96
CA THR A 20 -0.47 -10.00 13.77
C THR A 20 -0.93 -8.76 13.01
N VAL A 21 -2.18 -8.77 12.54
CA VAL A 21 -2.69 -7.74 11.64
C VAL A 21 -3.59 -6.75 12.37
N THR A 22 -3.27 -5.46 12.26
CA THR A 22 -4.15 -4.37 12.71
C THR A 22 -4.75 -3.65 11.51
N LEU A 23 -6.08 -3.69 11.37
CA LEU A 23 -6.78 -2.99 10.29
C LEU A 23 -7.15 -1.56 10.74
N VAL A 24 -6.56 -0.57 10.09
CA VAL A 24 -6.83 0.86 10.32
C VAL A 24 -7.85 1.40 9.32
N HIS A 25 -8.71 2.33 9.75
CA HIS A 25 -9.72 2.97 8.91
C HIS A 25 -9.96 4.44 9.33
N SER A 26 -10.84 5.13 8.60
CA SER A 26 -11.14 6.56 8.78
C SER A 26 -11.64 6.99 10.16
N ARG A 27 -12.04 6.05 11.02
CA ARG A 27 -12.53 6.29 12.39
C ARG A 27 -11.56 5.78 13.46
N THR A 28 -10.44 5.20 13.06
CA THR A 28 -9.39 4.78 14.00
C THR A 28 -8.77 6.02 14.62
N ARG A 29 -8.68 6.04 15.95
CA ARG A 29 -7.96 7.10 16.69
C ARG A 29 -6.47 6.77 16.71
N ASN A 30 -5.62 7.79 16.81
CA ASN A 30 -4.17 7.65 16.94
C ASN A 30 -3.52 6.78 15.84
N ILE A 31 -3.94 6.97 14.58
CA ILE A 31 -3.45 6.21 13.42
C ILE A 31 -1.91 6.22 13.34
N ALA A 32 -1.28 7.38 13.57
CA ALA A 32 0.17 7.53 13.56
C ALA A 32 0.87 6.62 14.59
N GLU A 33 0.31 6.48 15.80
CA GLU A 33 0.90 5.62 16.85
C GLU A 33 0.79 4.14 16.48
N THR A 34 -0.30 3.75 15.84
CA THR A 34 -0.49 2.38 15.35
C THR A 34 0.50 2.04 14.24
N ILE A 35 0.66 2.95 13.26
CA ILE A 35 1.59 2.75 12.14
C ILE A 35 3.05 2.70 12.63
N ARG A 36 3.40 3.51 13.65
CA ARG A 36 4.77 3.53 14.21
C ARG A 36 5.19 2.22 14.88
N LYS A 37 4.23 1.33 15.18
CA LYS A 37 4.51 0.00 15.73
C LYS A 37 4.58 -1.09 14.66
N ALA A 38 4.19 -0.80 13.42
CA ALA A 38 4.06 -1.79 12.36
C ALA A 38 5.41 -2.09 11.69
N ASP A 39 5.72 -3.38 11.54
CA ASP A 39 6.86 -3.85 10.74
C ASP A 39 6.54 -3.83 9.24
N ILE A 40 5.27 -4.04 8.88
CA ILE A 40 4.75 -4.02 7.51
C ILE A 40 3.55 -3.07 7.45
N ILE A 41 3.57 -2.13 6.51
CA ILE A 41 2.51 -1.16 6.28
C ILE A 41 1.98 -1.36 4.86
N ILE A 42 0.69 -1.68 4.74
CA ILE A 42 -0.02 -1.73 3.46
C ILE A 42 -0.92 -0.48 3.36
N ALA A 43 -0.50 0.52 2.60
CA ALA A 43 -1.23 1.78 2.43
C ALA A 43 -2.25 1.65 1.29
N ALA A 44 -3.55 1.68 1.63
CA ALA A 44 -4.66 1.52 0.69
C ALA A 44 -5.85 2.43 1.07
N ILE A 45 -5.55 3.70 1.28
CA ILE A 45 -6.42 4.76 1.80
C ILE A 45 -7.01 5.58 0.65
N GLY A 46 -6.26 5.80 -0.44
CA GLY A 46 -6.65 6.66 -1.55
C GLY A 46 -6.49 8.16 -1.27
N LYS A 47 -5.61 8.53 -0.34
CA LYS A 47 -5.29 9.92 0.00
C LYS A 47 -3.80 10.18 -0.22
N PRO A 48 -3.43 10.99 -1.24
CA PRO A 48 -2.03 11.20 -1.60
C PRO A 48 -1.17 11.69 -0.43
N GLY A 49 -0.03 11.02 -0.19
CA GLY A 49 0.95 11.45 0.83
C GLY A 49 0.41 11.51 2.26
N PHE A 50 -0.62 10.73 2.59
CA PHE A 50 -1.18 10.66 3.94
C PHE A 50 -0.20 10.05 4.95
N ILE A 51 0.57 9.04 4.54
CA ILE A 51 1.58 8.40 5.39
C ILE A 51 2.88 9.20 5.29
N THR A 52 3.25 9.88 6.37
CA THR A 52 4.45 10.72 6.49
C THR A 52 5.57 10.01 7.23
N ALA A 53 6.79 10.53 7.10
CA ALA A 53 7.99 9.92 7.67
C ALA A 53 7.89 9.65 9.18
N ASP A 54 7.33 10.58 9.97
CA ASP A 54 7.21 10.47 11.42
C ASP A 54 6.24 9.36 11.89
N MET A 55 5.36 8.89 11.00
CA MET A 55 4.41 7.81 11.27
C MET A 55 5.04 6.43 11.11
N VAL A 56 6.17 6.32 10.39
CA VAL A 56 6.77 5.04 9.98
C VAL A 56 7.89 4.63 10.93
N LYS A 57 7.91 3.34 11.30
CA LYS A 57 8.98 2.72 12.08
C LYS A 57 10.25 2.58 11.23
N GLU A 58 11.41 2.81 11.84
CA GLU A 58 12.69 2.56 11.17
C GLU A 58 12.82 1.09 10.77
N GLY A 59 13.21 0.83 9.53
CA GLY A 59 13.33 -0.50 8.94
C GLY A 59 12.02 -1.15 8.50
N ALA A 60 10.87 -0.46 8.60
CA ALA A 60 9.59 -1.01 8.16
C ALA A 60 9.54 -1.28 6.65
N VAL A 61 8.72 -2.25 6.25
CA VAL A 61 8.36 -2.50 4.85
C VAL A 61 7.07 -1.76 4.52
N VAL A 62 7.08 -0.99 3.42
CA VAL A 62 5.91 -0.22 2.99
C VAL A 62 5.46 -0.65 1.59
N VAL A 63 4.21 -1.08 1.49
CA VAL A 63 3.53 -1.37 0.22
C VAL A 63 2.47 -0.31 -0.01
N ASP A 64 2.73 0.58 -0.96
CA ASP A 64 1.82 1.64 -1.37
C ASP A 64 0.92 1.18 -2.51
N VAL A 65 -0.35 0.94 -2.18
CA VAL A 65 -1.41 0.56 -3.11
C VAL A 65 -2.16 1.79 -3.64
N GLY A 66 -1.91 2.98 -3.09
CA GLY A 66 -2.56 4.22 -3.48
C GLY A 66 -2.29 4.56 -4.94
N THR A 67 -3.34 4.94 -5.68
CA THR A 67 -3.22 5.37 -7.09
C THR A 67 -4.12 6.56 -7.35
N THR A 68 -3.93 7.64 -6.59
CA THR A 68 -4.76 8.83 -6.72
C THR A 68 -4.19 9.72 -7.82
N ARG A 69 -5.06 10.22 -8.71
CA ARG A 69 -4.66 11.19 -9.73
C ARG A 69 -4.52 12.56 -9.08
N VAL A 70 -3.39 13.21 -9.30
CA VAL A 70 -3.13 14.60 -8.91
C VAL A 70 -2.84 15.42 -10.15
N GLU A 71 -3.25 16.67 -10.15
CA GLU A 71 -3.01 17.61 -11.25
C GLU A 71 -1.50 17.73 -11.52
N ALA A 72 -1.15 17.70 -12.81
CA ALA A 72 0.22 17.77 -13.30
C ALA A 72 0.21 18.36 -14.72
N PRO A 73 0.07 19.69 -14.86
CA PRO A 73 -0.07 20.37 -16.14
C PRO A 73 1.14 20.19 -17.06
N GLU A 74 2.30 19.89 -16.48
CA GLU A 74 3.55 19.59 -17.18
C GLU A 74 3.50 18.24 -17.94
N THR A 75 2.56 17.36 -17.60
CA THR A 75 2.41 16.05 -18.25
C THR A 75 1.42 16.12 -19.41
N LYS A 76 1.62 15.28 -20.44
CA LYS A 76 0.68 15.16 -21.58
C LYS A 76 -0.76 14.86 -21.13
N ALA A 77 -0.93 14.16 -20.02
CA ALA A 77 -2.24 13.78 -19.49
C ALA A 77 -2.89 14.86 -18.63
N GLY A 78 -2.16 15.91 -18.21
CA GLY A 78 -2.61 16.91 -17.24
C GLY A 78 -2.67 16.40 -15.79
N TRP A 79 -2.22 15.17 -15.54
CA TRP A 79 -2.23 14.54 -14.22
C TRP A 79 -1.16 13.44 -14.11
N ARG A 80 -0.76 13.14 -12.88
CA ARG A 80 0.12 12.02 -12.53
C ARG A 80 -0.49 11.17 -11.41
N LEU A 81 -0.06 9.92 -11.30
CA LEU A 81 -0.43 9.08 -10.15
C LEU A 81 0.44 9.44 -8.95
N LYS A 82 -0.18 9.60 -7.80
CA LYS A 82 0.49 9.75 -6.51
C LYS A 82 -0.05 8.71 -5.53
N GLY A 83 0.88 8.07 -4.83
CA GLY A 83 0.58 7.06 -3.81
C GLY A 83 0.11 7.67 -2.50
N ASP A 84 -0.33 6.82 -1.58
CA ASP A 84 -0.78 7.22 -0.25
C ASP A 84 0.39 7.60 0.67
N VAL A 85 1.62 7.29 0.26
CA VAL A 85 2.85 7.50 1.04
C VAL A 85 3.62 8.70 0.49
N ASP A 86 4.17 9.51 1.39
CA ASP A 86 5.17 10.52 1.04
C ASP A 86 6.52 9.85 0.76
N PHE A 87 6.64 9.27 -0.44
CA PHE A 87 7.72 8.36 -0.82
C PHE A 87 9.12 8.94 -0.54
N ASP A 88 9.38 10.20 -0.91
CA ASP A 88 10.72 10.79 -0.83
C ASP A 88 11.22 10.89 0.62
N ASN A 89 10.32 11.18 1.57
CA ASN A 89 10.68 11.31 2.98
C ASN A 89 10.56 9.98 3.76
N VAL A 90 9.72 9.05 3.28
CA VAL A 90 9.51 7.75 3.93
C VAL A 90 10.54 6.71 3.48
N ALA A 91 10.93 6.71 2.20
CA ALA A 91 11.83 5.73 1.62
C ALA A 91 13.17 5.56 2.38
N PRO A 92 13.85 6.63 2.83
CA PRO A 92 15.11 6.49 3.57
C PRO A 92 14.98 5.74 4.91
N ARG A 93 13.77 5.68 5.48
CA ARG A 93 13.48 5.01 6.75
C ARG A 93 13.09 3.54 6.60
N CYS A 94 12.73 3.13 5.38
CA CYS A 94 12.20 1.81 5.11
C CYS A 94 13.31 0.82 4.75
N SER A 95 13.13 -0.45 5.11
CA SER A 95 13.96 -1.51 4.54
C SER A 95 13.58 -1.80 3.09
N TRP A 96 12.28 -1.71 2.79
CA TRP A 96 11.73 -1.84 1.45
C TRP A 96 10.50 -0.94 1.29
N ILE A 97 10.36 -0.31 0.13
CA ILE A 97 9.20 0.52 -0.21
C ILE A 97 8.84 0.39 -1.69
N THR A 98 7.55 0.35 -2.00
CA THR A 98 7.08 0.31 -3.39
C THR A 98 6.80 1.73 -3.92
N PRO A 99 7.27 2.10 -5.13
CA PRO A 99 6.96 3.39 -5.71
C PRO A 99 5.56 3.45 -6.32
N VAL A 100 5.01 4.66 -6.45
CA VAL A 100 3.82 4.94 -7.24
C VAL A 100 4.14 6.07 -8.24
N PRO A 101 4.03 5.83 -9.56
CA PRO A 101 3.71 4.55 -10.21
C PRO A 101 4.86 3.53 -10.15
N GLY A 102 4.58 2.29 -10.57
CA GLY A 102 5.61 1.24 -10.77
C GLY A 102 5.61 0.10 -9.76
N GLY A 103 4.95 0.26 -8.61
CA GLY A 103 4.84 -0.77 -7.57
C GLY A 103 3.67 -1.74 -7.78
N VAL A 104 2.59 -1.54 -7.03
CA VAL A 104 1.48 -2.52 -6.93
C VAL A 104 0.67 -2.63 -8.22
N GLY A 105 0.48 -1.54 -8.96
CA GLY A 105 -0.38 -1.50 -10.16
C GLY A 105 -0.06 -2.57 -11.22
N PRO A 106 1.20 -2.71 -11.68
CA PRO A 106 1.62 -3.80 -12.56
C PRO A 106 1.33 -5.20 -11.99
N MET A 107 1.57 -5.41 -10.69
CA MET A 107 1.35 -6.71 -10.03
C MET A 107 -0.12 -7.10 -9.96
N THR A 108 -1.04 -6.13 -9.91
CA THR A 108 -2.49 -6.40 -9.99
C THR A 108 -2.87 -7.06 -11.31
N ARG A 109 -2.30 -6.62 -12.44
CA ARG A 109 -2.53 -7.24 -13.76
C ARG A 109 -1.94 -8.64 -13.84
N VAL A 110 -0.72 -8.82 -13.32
CA VAL A 110 -0.07 -10.15 -13.26
C VAL A 110 -0.91 -11.11 -12.43
N SER A 111 -1.39 -10.67 -11.26
CA SER A 111 -2.24 -11.47 -10.37
C SER A 111 -3.54 -11.91 -11.04
N LEU A 112 -4.17 -11.03 -11.83
CA LEU A 112 -5.34 -11.38 -12.63
C LEU A 112 -5.01 -12.51 -13.63
N LEU A 113 -3.94 -12.37 -14.41
CA LEU A 113 -3.54 -13.37 -15.39
C LEU A 113 -3.18 -14.72 -14.74
N LEU A 114 -2.50 -14.69 -13.59
CA LEU A 114 -2.21 -15.89 -12.82
C LEU A 114 -3.48 -16.59 -12.35
N ASN A 115 -4.50 -15.82 -11.91
CA ASN A 115 -5.78 -16.39 -11.53
C ASN A 115 -6.54 -16.97 -12.73
N THR A 116 -6.50 -16.31 -13.89
CA THR A 116 -7.06 -16.82 -15.14
C THR A 116 -6.39 -18.13 -15.55
N LEU A 117 -5.05 -18.19 -15.51
CA LEU A 117 -4.29 -19.40 -15.83
C LEU A 117 -4.65 -20.56 -14.88
N LYS A 118 -4.70 -20.29 -13.57
CA LYS A 118 -5.12 -21.28 -12.56
C LYS A 118 -6.55 -21.77 -12.77
N ALA A 119 -7.46 -20.92 -13.24
CA ALA A 119 -8.83 -21.29 -13.52
C ALA A 119 -8.95 -22.13 -14.79
N ALA A 120 -8.16 -21.83 -15.82
CA ALA A 120 -8.16 -22.58 -17.08
C ALA A 120 -7.53 -23.98 -16.94
N GLY A 121 -6.58 -24.15 -16.01
CA GLY A 121 -5.92 -25.43 -15.72
C GLY A 121 -6.64 -26.31 -14.67
N ARG A 122 -7.82 -25.92 -14.21
CA ARG A 122 -8.69 -26.72 -13.34
C ARG A 122 -9.81 -27.33 -14.15
#